data_AF-A0A9D6Z2Y1-F1
#
_entry.id   AF-A0A9D6Z2Y1-F1
#
_cell.length_a   1.000
_cell.length_b   1.000
_cell.length_c   1.000
_cell.angle_alpha   90.00
_cell.angle_beta   90.00
_cell.angle_gamma   90.00
#
_symmetry.space_group_name_H-M   'P 1'
#
loop_
_entity.id
_entity.type
_entity.pdbx_description
1 polymer ?
#
loop_
_entity_poly.entity_id
_entity_poly.type
_entity_poly.pdbx_seq_one_letter_code
_entity_poly.pdbx_strand_id
1 'polypeptide(L)'
;MSPKEVPPLKIDGLELAQFGSGPGLHGLTGDYSPTSRFVPATVLSRAAIPGKTAADAVQQGFHVLNNFDIPVGAVRDKLGKQILYDTTWYTVAADTKNKQYYFHTHDNRRIRVIDLTKMNLDAKDRVFIPMNSKEDVQDLTPPGK
;
A
#
# COMPACT_ATOMS: atom_id res chain seq x y z
N MET A 1 9.69 18.42 5.24
CA MET A 1 9.52 17.01 5.63
C MET A 1 10.70 16.22 5.10
N SER A 2 11.35 15.41 5.95
CA SER A 2 12.52 14.59 5.62
C SER A 2 12.39 13.21 6.29
N PRO A 3 12.82 12.11 5.65
CA PRO A 3 12.85 10.81 6.32
C PRO A 3 13.97 10.68 7.36
N LYS A 4 14.72 11.75 7.62
CA LYS A 4 15.85 11.77 8.57
C LYS A 4 15.38 12.14 9.96
N GLU A 5 16.14 11.66 10.96
CA GLU A 5 15.96 12.06 12.35
C GLU A 5 16.16 13.56 12.55
N VAL A 6 15.43 14.11 13.51
CA VAL A 6 15.53 15.52 13.90
C VAL A 6 16.38 15.61 15.16
N PRO A 7 17.47 16.40 15.17
CA PRO A 7 18.31 16.53 16.35
C PRO A 7 17.55 17.17 17.52
N PRO A 8 17.97 16.93 18.78
CA PRO A 8 17.37 17.57 19.95
C PRO A 8 17.38 19.09 19.85
N LEU A 9 16.30 19.72 20.32
CA LEU A 9 16.16 21.18 20.34
C LEU A 9 16.61 21.72 21.70
N LYS A 10 17.47 22.75 21.72
CA LYS A 10 17.93 23.41 22.95
C LYS A 10 17.24 24.75 23.13
N ILE A 11 16.53 24.94 24.24
CA ILE A 11 15.83 26.19 24.61
C ILE A 11 16.15 26.50 26.06
N ASP A 12 16.74 27.67 26.34
CA ASP A 12 17.04 28.16 27.69
C ASP A 12 17.74 27.14 28.62
N GLY A 13 18.65 26.35 28.05
CA GLY A 13 19.40 25.31 28.78
C GLY A 13 18.67 23.97 28.93
N LEU A 14 17.41 23.89 28.52
CA LEU A 14 16.64 22.64 28.42
C LEU A 14 16.88 21.97 27.05
N GLU A 15 17.21 20.67 27.08
CA GLU A 15 17.35 19.85 25.88
C GLU A 15 16.09 19.00 25.68
N LEU A 16 15.38 19.26 24.58
CA LEU A 16 14.18 18.55 24.18
C LEU A 16 14.53 17.51 23.12
N ALA A 17 14.72 16.27 23.57
CA ALA A 17 14.91 15.13 22.69
C ALA A 17 13.57 14.63 22.11
N GLN A 18 13.66 13.93 20.99
CA GLN A 18 12.50 13.29 20.35
C GLN A 18 12.02 12.11 21.21
N PHE A 19 10.72 11.84 21.23
CA PHE A 19 10.16 10.69 21.95
C PHE A 19 10.50 9.34 21.29
N GLY A 20 11.01 9.36 20.06
CA GLY A 20 11.41 8.20 19.28
C GLY A 20 11.79 8.59 17.85
N SER A 21 11.81 7.60 16.96
CA SER A 21 12.13 7.78 15.55
C SER A 21 10.95 8.26 14.70
N GLY A 22 11.27 8.87 13.56
CA GLY A 22 10.28 9.38 12.59
C GLY A 22 9.82 10.84 12.68
N PRO A 23 10.32 11.73 13.58
CA PRO A 23 9.81 13.09 13.70
C PRO A 23 10.10 13.96 12.47
N GLY A 24 11.00 13.56 11.58
CA GLY A 24 11.27 14.28 10.32
C GLY A 24 10.08 14.36 9.36
N LEU A 25 9.09 13.48 9.53
CA LEU A 25 7.83 13.45 8.78
C LEU A 25 6.65 14.03 9.58
N HIS A 26 6.92 14.69 10.71
CA HIS A 26 5.88 15.37 11.49
C HIS A 26 5.10 16.37 10.62
N GLY A 27 3.77 16.37 10.76
CA GLY A 27 2.87 17.21 9.96
C GLY A 27 2.27 16.52 8.72
N LEU A 28 2.64 15.27 8.41
CA LEU A 28 1.87 14.47 7.46
C LEU A 28 0.45 14.26 7.99
N THR A 29 -0.53 14.44 7.11
CA THR A 29 -1.94 14.19 7.42
C THR A 29 -2.25 12.70 7.36
N GLY A 30 -3.27 12.26 8.12
CA GLY A 30 -3.62 10.84 8.28
C GLY A 30 -5.08 10.51 7.98
N ASP A 31 -5.88 11.46 7.48
CA ASP A 31 -7.24 11.17 7.02
C ASP A 31 -7.25 10.64 5.57
N TYR A 32 -8.39 10.09 5.16
CA TYR A 32 -8.53 9.43 3.84
C TYR A 32 -8.98 10.38 2.70
N SER A 33 -9.04 11.69 2.94
CA SER A 33 -9.37 12.64 1.86
C SER A 33 -8.36 12.55 0.71
N PRO A 34 -8.74 12.91 -0.53
CA PRO A 34 -7.82 12.83 -1.67
C PRO A 34 -6.51 13.58 -1.44
N THR A 35 -6.55 14.78 -0.86
CA THR A 35 -5.36 15.58 -0.55
C THR A 35 -4.48 14.90 0.51
N SER A 36 -5.09 14.37 1.58
CA SER A 36 -4.38 13.69 2.65
C SER A 36 -3.83 12.33 2.27
N ARG A 37 -4.28 11.73 1.16
CA ARG A 37 -3.59 10.57 0.56
C ARG A 37 -2.49 10.99 -0.41
N PHE A 38 -2.74 12.02 -1.23
CA PHE A 38 -1.79 12.46 -2.26
C PHE A 38 -0.46 12.97 -1.67
N VAL A 39 -0.51 13.80 -0.63
CA VAL A 39 0.69 14.40 -0.04
C VAL A 39 1.61 13.34 0.58
N PRO A 40 1.14 12.46 1.49
CA PRO A 40 1.98 11.39 2.01
C PRO A 40 2.40 10.39 0.93
N ALA A 41 1.56 10.07 -0.07
CA ALA A 41 1.97 9.17 -1.16
C ALA A 41 3.17 9.72 -1.93
N THR A 42 3.18 11.03 -2.20
CA THR A 42 4.30 11.70 -2.86
C THR A 42 5.55 11.72 -1.99
N VAL A 43 5.42 11.98 -0.69
CA VAL A 43 6.56 12.02 0.24
C VAL A 43 7.16 10.62 0.44
N LEU A 44 6.31 9.62 0.70
CA LEU A 44 6.73 8.23 0.93
C LEU A 44 7.33 7.61 -0.32
N SER A 45 6.75 7.83 -1.51
CA SER A 45 7.32 7.33 -2.77
C SER A 45 8.69 7.93 -3.08
N ARG A 46 8.91 9.22 -2.76
CA ARG A 46 10.23 9.87 -2.90
C ARG A 46 11.25 9.42 -1.86
N ALA A 47 10.80 9.12 -0.64
CA ALA A 47 11.66 8.65 0.43
C ALA A 47 11.98 7.15 0.34
N ALA A 48 11.18 6.38 -0.40
CA ALA A 48 11.36 4.95 -0.57
C ALA A 48 12.72 4.63 -1.20
N ILE A 49 13.43 3.68 -0.59
CA ILE A 49 14.69 3.16 -1.13
C ILE A 49 14.33 2.26 -2.33
N PRO A 50 14.90 2.48 -3.52
CA PRO A 50 14.63 1.65 -4.69
C PRO A 50 15.01 0.17 -4.43
N GLY A 51 14.13 -0.74 -4.85
CA GLY A 51 14.40 -2.18 -4.81
C GLY A 51 15.58 -2.55 -5.71
N LYS A 52 16.34 -3.58 -5.32
CA LYS A 52 17.48 -4.09 -6.11
C LYS A 52 17.02 -4.93 -7.30
N THR A 53 15.86 -5.57 -7.16
CA THR A 53 15.20 -6.36 -8.20
C THR A 53 13.82 -5.80 -8.51
N ALA A 54 13.23 -6.26 -9.62
CA ALA A 54 11.85 -5.91 -9.94
C ALA A 54 10.86 -6.39 -8.86
N ALA A 55 11.09 -7.59 -8.31
CA ALA A 55 10.28 -8.11 -7.20
C ALA A 55 10.39 -7.22 -5.96
N ASP A 56 11.60 -6.77 -5.59
CA ASP A 56 11.79 -5.84 -4.47
C ASP A 56 11.08 -4.51 -4.71
N ALA A 57 11.14 -3.98 -5.94
CA ALA A 57 10.48 -2.73 -6.30
C ALA A 57 8.95 -2.85 -6.24
N VAL A 58 8.40 -3.97 -6.71
CA VAL A 58 6.96 -4.29 -6.59
C VAL A 58 6.55 -4.36 -5.11
N GLN A 59 7.29 -5.10 -4.30
CA GLN A 59 7.02 -5.22 -2.86
C GLN A 59 7.08 -3.87 -2.16
N GLN A 60 8.10 -3.06 -2.46
CA GLN A 60 8.23 -1.72 -1.89
C GLN A 60 7.07 -0.80 -2.31
N GLY A 61 6.59 -0.93 -3.55
CA GLY A 61 5.40 -0.23 -4.03
C GLY A 61 4.15 -0.58 -3.23
N PHE A 62 3.91 -1.88 -2.97
CA PHE A 62 2.82 -2.31 -2.09
C PHE A 62 2.99 -1.77 -0.66
N HIS A 63 4.19 -1.78 -0.08
CA HIS A 63 4.42 -1.20 1.24
C HIS A 63 4.08 0.30 1.31
N VAL A 64 4.41 1.08 0.28
CA VAL A 64 3.99 2.49 0.20
C VAL A 64 2.47 2.58 0.13
N LEU A 65 1.82 1.80 -0.74
CA LEU A 65 0.38 1.83 -0.95
C LEU A 65 -0.44 1.35 0.26
N ASN A 66 0.12 0.48 1.11
CA ASN A 66 -0.52 0.03 2.35
C ASN A 66 -0.83 1.18 3.33
N ASN A 67 -0.13 2.31 3.24
CA ASN A 67 -0.43 3.50 4.04
C ASN A 67 -1.77 4.16 3.66
N PHE A 68 -2.36 3.75 2.54
CA PHE A 68 -3.60 4.30 2.00
C PHE A 68 -4.68 3.22 1.83
N ASP A 69 -4.52 2.08 2.49
CA ASP A 69 -5.54 1.04 2.57
C ASP A 69 -6.72 1.56 3.43
N ILE A 70 -7.91 1.69 2.83
CA ILE A 70 -9.10 2.20 3.50
C ILE A 70 -9.90 1.00 4.01
N PRO A 71 -9.91 0.73 5.33
CA PRO A 71 -10.71 -0.36 5.87
C PRO A 71 -12.20 -0.01 5.79
N VAL A 72 -13.03 -1.03 5.59
CA VAL A 72 -14.50 -0.89 5.55
C VAL A 72 -14.98 -0.15 6.79
N GLY A 73 -15.74 0.93 6.59
CA GLY A 73 -16.33 1.70 7.67
C GLY A 73 -15.53 2.92 8.12
N ALA A 74 -14.26 3.07 7.73
CA ALA A 74 -13.48 4.27 8.02
C ALA A 74 -13.94 5.50 7.23
N VAL A 75 -14.41 5.28 6.00
CA VAL A 75 -15.01 6.31 5.16
C VAL A 75 -16.45 5.91 4.84
N ARG A 76 -17.38 6.85 5.03
CA ARG A 76 -18.82 6.62 4.88
C ARG A 76 -19.43 7.76 4.10
N ASP A 77 -20.31 7.42 3.17
CA ASP A 77 -21.12 8.38 2.43
C ASP A 77 -22.61 8.07 2.64
N LYS A 78 -23.49 9.01 2.29
CA LYS A 78 -24.94 8.87 2.37
C LYS A 78 -25.57 9.07 1.00
N LEU A 79 -26.24 8.02 0.52
CA LEU A 79 -27.13 8.10 -0.64
C LEU A 79 -28.58 7.96 -0.15
N GLY A 80 -29.26 9.09 0.04
CA GLY A 80 -30.59 9.13 0.65
C GLY A 80 -30.59 8.58 2.08
N LYS A 81 -31.25 7.43 2.30
CA LYS A 81 -31.30 6.74 3.61
C LYS A 81 -30.23 5.67 3.78
N GLN A 82 -29.46 5.35 2.74
CA GLN A 82 -28.44 4.30 2.77
C GLN A 82 -27.08 4.89 3.14
N ILE A 83 -26.32 4.17 3.96
CA ILE A 83 -24.92 4.44 4.23
C ILE A 83 -24.10 3.59 3.25
N LEU A 84 -23.24 4.25 2.47
CA LEU A 84 -22.26 3.62 1.60
C LEU A 84 -20.91 3.61 2.33
N TYR A 85 -20.15 2.52 2.14
CA TYR A 85 -18.81 2.39 2.70
C TYR A 85 -17.80 2.43 1.56
N ASP A 86 -16.83 3.33 1.65
CA ASP A 86 -15.68 3.33 0.75
C ASP A 86 -14.57 2.46 1.35
N THR A 87 -13.88 1.72 0.49
CA THR A 87 -12.80 0.81 0.87
C THR A 87 -11.85 0.59 -0.31
N THR A 88 -10.62 0.22 -0.01
CA THR A 88 -9.68 -0.22 -1.04
C THR A 88 -10.02 -1.63 -1.49
N TRP A 89 -10.74 -1.76 -2.61
CA TRP A 89 -11.16 -3.05 -3.16
C TRP A 89 -10.00 -3.90 -3.67
N TYR A 90 -8.99 -3.27 -4.26
CA TYR A 90 -7.81 -3.94 -4.79
C TYR A 90 -6.65 -2.95 -4.94
N THR A 91 -5.44 -3.48 -4.90
CA THR A 91 -4.20 -2.71 -5.10
C THR A 91 -3.42 -3.38 -6.23
N VAL A 92 -2.85 -2.59 -7.14
CA VAL A 92 -2.10 -3.08 -8.30
C VAL A 92 -0.73 -2.43 -8.37
N ALA A 93 0.28 -3.21 -8.73
CA ALA A 93 1.59 -2.75 -9.14
C ALA A 93 1.93 -3.31 -10.53
N ALA A 94 2.32 -2.46 -11.48
CA ALA A 94 2.66 -2.87 -12.84
C ALA A 94 4.18 -2.82 -13.04
N ASP A 95 4.79 -3.98 -13.29
CA ASP A 95 6.15 -4.08 -13.81
C ASP A 95 6.10 -3.99 -15.33
N THR A 96 6.29 -2.78 -15.83
CA THR A 96 6.20 -2.48 -17.27
C THR A 96 7.38 -3.05 -18.06
N LYS A 97 8.52 -3.31 -17.41
CA LYS A 97 9.71 -3.88 -18.05
C LYS A 97 9.51 -5.37 -18.32
N ASN A 98 9.07 -6.12 -17.31
CA ASN A 98 8.84 -7.56 -17.43
C ASN A 98 7.41 -7.91 -17.90
N LYS A 99 6.55 -6.90 -18.11
CA LYS A 99 5.16 -7.04 -18.58
C LYS A 99 4.31 -7.87 -17.62
N GLN A 100 4.44 -7.59 -16.33
CA GLN A 100 3.76 -8.31 -15.26
C GLN A 100 2.88 -7.36 -14.46
N TYR A 101 1.65 -7.79 -14.19
CA TYR A 101 0.71 -7.09 -13.31
C TYR A 101 0.58 -7.85 -12.01
N TYR A 102 0.94 -7.20 -10.92
CA TYR A 102 0.81 -7.73 -9.57
C TYR A 102 -0.40 -7.11 -8.90
N PHE A 103 -1.20 -7.91 -8.20
CA PHE A 103 -2.35 -7.39 -7.47
C PHE A 103 -2.68 -8.21 -6.23
N HIS A 104 -3.36 -7.58 -5.28
CA HIS A 104 -4.14 -8.25 -4.25
C HIS A 104 -5.51 -7.56 -4.13
N THR A 105 -6.47 -8.22 -3.51
CA THR A 105 -7.83 -7.71 -3.31
C THR A 105 -8.08 -7.47 -1.82
N HIS A 106 -9.20 -6.83 -1.52
CA HIS A 106 -9.70 -6.67 -0.15
C HIS A 106 -9.84 -8.03 0.56
N ASP A 107 -10.46 -8.99 -0.12
CA ASP A 107 -10.77 -10.33 0.44
C ASP A 107 -9.57 -11.29 0.47
N ASN A 108 -8.50 -10.98 -0.26
CA ASN A 108 -7.33 -11.84 -0.38
C ASN A 108 -6.09 -10.98 -0.65
N ARG A 109 -5.26 -10.87 0.40
CA ARG A 109 -4.03 -10.08 0.45
C ARG A 109 -2.83 -10.80 -0.17
N ARG A 110 -2.96 -12.08 -0.56
CA ARG A 110 -1.90 -12.77 -1.31
C ARG A 110 -1.70 -12.07 -2.65
N ILE A 111 -0.49 -11.53 -2.82
CA ILE A 111 -0.07 -10.93 -4.10
C ILE A 111 -0.09 -12.02 -5.17
N ARG A 112 -0.83 -11.76 -6.24
CA ARG A 112 -0.98 -12.59 -7.43
C ARG A 112 -0.41 -11.85 -8.63
N VAL A 113 0.10 -12.58 -9.61
CA VAL A 113 0.73 -12.01 -10.80
C VAL A 113 0.03 -12.50 -12.07
N ILE A 114 -0.16 -11.58 -13.00
CA ILE A 114 -0.55 -11.85 -14.38
C ILE A 114 0.68 -11.56 -15.23
N ASP A 115 1.20 -12.60 -15.87
CA ASP A 115 2.39 -12.51 -16.71
C ASP A 115 1.98 -12.46 -18.18
N LEU A 116 2.02 -11.26 -18.77
CA LEU A 116 1.56 -11.05 -20.14
C LEU A 116 2.47 -11.74 -21.17
N THR A 117 3.73 -12.05 -20.81
CA THR A 117 4.66 -12.74 -21.71
C THR A 117 4.25 -14.20 -21.97
N LYS A 118 3.37 -14.74 -21.12
CA LYS A 118 2.85 -16.11 -21.20
C LYS A 118 1.44 -16.16 -21.80
N MET A 119 0.89 -15.02 -22.21
CA MET A 119 -0.44 -14.92 -22.82
C MET A 119 -0.34 -14.80 -24.34
N ASN A 120 -1.34 -15.31 -25.05
CA ASN A 120 -1.48 -15.06 -26.49
C ASN A 120 -2.06 -13.65 -26.70
N LEU A 121 -1.19 -12.68 -27.00
CA LEU A 121 -1.58 -11.29 -27.21
C LEU A 121 -2.21 -11.04 -28.60
N ASP A 122 -2.09 -11.99 -29.53
CA ASP A 122 -2.70 -11.94 -30.86
C ASP A 122 -4.07 -12.65 -30.91
N ALA A 123 -4.58 -13.09 -29.76
CA ALA A 123 -5.89 -13.71 -29.67
C ALA A 123 -6.99 -12.72 -30.11
N LYS A 124 -7.98 -13.24 -30.86
CA LYS A 124 -9.14 -12.45 -31.33
C LYS A 124 -10.13 -12.14 -30.20
N ASP A 125 -10.16 -13.00 -29.19
CA ASP A 125 -11.05 -12.91 -28.05
C ASP A 125 -10.33 -12.39 -26.81
N ARG A 126 -11.07 -11.69 -25.94
CA ARG A 126 -10.54 -11.19 -24.66
C ARG A 126 -10.49 -12.30 -23.62
N VAL A 127 -9.42 -12.31 -22.83
CA VAL A 127 -9.28 -13.16 -21.65
C VAL A 127 -9.78 -12.41 -20.42
N PHE A 128 -10.70 -13.01 -19.67
CA PHE A 128 -11.15 -12.52 -18.37
C PHE A 128 -10.43 -13.28 -17.26
N ILE A 129 -9.76 -12.55 -16.37
CA ILE A 129 -9.04 -13.13 -15.24
C ILE A 129 -9.86 -12.84 -13.96
N PRO A 130 -10.40 -13.87 -13.29
CA PRO A 130 -11.16 -13.66 -12.06
C PRO A 130 -10.25 -13.19 -10.93
N MET A 131 -10.68 -12.13 -10.22
CA MET A 131 -9.92 -11.56 -9.09
C MET A 131 -10.46 -11.99 -7.72
N ASN A 132 -11.72 -12.44 -7.65
CA ASN A 132 -12.36 -12.80 -6.38
C ASN A 132 -11.84 -14.15 -5.88
N SER A 133 -11.26 -14.15 -4.68
CA SER A 133 -10.87 -15.36 -3.95
C SER A 133 -10.93 -15.09 -2.45
N LYS A 134 -11.16 -16.14 -1.65
CA LYS A 134 -11.00 -16.06 -0.20
C LYS A 134 -9.54 -15.96 0.17
N GLU A 135 -9.22 -15.38 1.33
CA GLU A 135 -7.86 -15.34 1.85
C GLU A 135 -7.26 -16.74 1.97
N ASP A 136 -5.97 -16.84 1.65
CA ASP A 136 -5.20 -18.09 1.73
C ASP A 136 -4.39 -18.09 3.03
N VAL A 137 -5.08 -18.33 4.15
CA VAL A 137 -4.46 -18.38 5.48
C VAL A 137 -3.73 -19.71 5.65
N GLN A 138 -2.40 -19.65 5.72
CA GLN A 138 -1.59 -20.82 6.00
C GLN A 138 -1.63 -21.16 7.51
N ASP A 139 -2.20 -22.31 7.85
CA ASP A 139 -2.09 -22.87 9.20
C ASP A 139 -0.68 -23.45 9.41
N LEU A 140 0.05 -22.87 10.35
CA LEU A 140 1.40 -23.28 10.73
C LEU A 140 1.43 -23.92 12.13
N THR A 141 0.28 -24.38 12.64
CA THR A 141 0.17 -25.05 13.94
C THR A 141 1.05 -26.31 13.93
N PRO A 142 2.05 -26.40 14.82
CA PRO A 142 2.86 -27.60 14.93
C PRO A 142 2.01 -28.82 15.30
N PRO A 143 2.34 -30.04 14.85
CA PRO A 143 1.63 -31.24 15.28
C PRO A 143 1.67 -31.37 16.81
N GLY A 144 0.52 -31.70 17.42
CA GLY A 144 0.43 -32.01 18.84
C GLY A 144 1.28 -33.22 19.20
N LYS A 145 1.83 -33.24 20.41
CA LYS A 145 2.57 -34.39 20.96
C LYS A 145 1.69 -35.64 21.04
#